data_AF-A0A9D8ITA4-F1
#
_entry.id   AF-A0A9D8ITA4-F1
#
_cell.length_a   1.000
_cell.length_b   1.000
_cell.length_c   1.000
_cell.angle_alpha   90.00
_cell.angle_beta   90.00
_cell.angle_gamma   90.00
#
_symmetry.space_group_name_H-M   'P 1'
#
loop_
_entity.id
_entity.type
_entity.pdbx_description
1 polymer ?
#
loop_
_entity_poly.entity_id
_entity_poly.type
_entity_poly.pdbx_seq_one_letter_code
_entity_poly.pdbx_strand_id
1 'polypeptide(L)'
;MRSLSRRRHGAVRQACHAARRGARPVGRRTAEPRAGDRPRVLGILPRRTASAGAYIGWMNPAKAYDYLSRSRVKVLDAVRSLTPEQYERRFAFGLNTIGRTLTHTMVSEWYYVERLLQRQVPPYEQWPIQDEQPPAFAVIDETWRAQAPRTRAAIEAERDWSRRVGWDGFADEQGRRFRVAATAGDLLAQLLFHEVHHRAQVMAMLREIGPPASPVEDIDYNAMMFERTPLVER
;
A
#
# COMPACT_ATOMS: atom_id res chain seq x y z
N MET A 1 6.74 -49.65 8.33
CA MET A 1 6.89 -48.66 9.42
C MET A 1 7.63 -47.43 8.90
N ARG A 2 7.00 -46.24 9.03
CA ARG A 2 7.54 -44.85 9.03
C ARG A 2 8.49 -44.47 7.87
N SER A 3 8.04 -43.78 6.79
CA SER A 3 7.64 -42.35 6.70
C SER A 3 8.62 -41.37 7.37
N LEU A 4 9.42 -40.67 6.57
CA LEU A 4 10.03 -39.39 6.93
C LEU A 4 9.65 -38.32 5.89
N SER A 5 8.95 -37.34 6.44
CA SER A 5 8.26 -36.23 5.81
C SER A 5 9.23 -35.20 5.24
N ARG A 6 9.11 -34.90 3.94
CA ARG A 6 9.64 -33.67 3.33
C ARG A 6 8.80 -32.50 3.83
N ARG A 7 9.32 -31.70 4.75
CA ARG A 7 8.74 -30.40 5.12
C ARG A 7 8.89 -29.42 3.96
N ARG A 8 7.83 -29.21 3.19
CA ARG A 8 7.68 -28.07 2.28
C ARG A 8 7.69 -26.79 3.11
N HIS A 9 8.76 -26.01 3.02
CA HIS A 9 8.76 -24.58 3.36
C HIS A 9 8.42 -23.82 2.08
N GLY A 10 7.33 -23.05 2.09
CA GLY A 10 6.94 -22.22 0.96
C GLY A 10 5.43 -22.07 0.88
N ALA A 11 4.89 -21.11 1.66
CA ALA A 11 3.54 -20.54 1.49
C ALA A 11 3.19 -19.59 2.64
N VAL A 12 3.70 -18.35 2.59
CA VAL A 12 3.07 -17.16 3.19
C VAL A 12 3.33 -16.06 2.16
N ARG A 13 2.56 -15.85 1.07
CA ARG A 13 1.12 -15.66 0.89
C ARG A 13 0.62 -14.38 1.58
N GLN A 14 0.75 -13.28 0.83
CA GLN A 14 -0.14 -12.11 0.76
C GLN A 14 -0.67 -11.57 2.10
N ALA A 15 0.18 -10.87 2.86
CA ALA A 15 -0.20 -10.25 4.12
C ALA A 15 -1.19 -9.05 4.01
N CYS A 16 -1.82 -8.81 2.86
CA CYS A 16 -2.81 -7.74 2.68
C CYS A 16 -3.93 -8.12 1.70
N HIS A 17 -4.67 -9.20 1.97
CA HIS A 17 -6.06 -9.35 1.48
C HIS A 17 -6.87 -10.29 2.39
N ALA A 18 -7.20 -9.85 3.60
CA ALA A 18 -8.45 -10.23 4.28
C ALA A 18 -8.58 -9.47 5.60
N ALA A 19 -9.39 -8.42 5.59
CA ALA A 19 -10.09 -8.02 6.81
C ALA A 19 -10.87 -9.22 7.34
N ARG A 20 -10.64 -9.57 8.61
CA ARG A 20 -11.32 -10.62 9.36
C ARG A 20 -12.84 -10.54 9.15
N ARG A 21 -13.47 -11.61 8.68
CA ARG A 21 -14.91 -11.84 8.89
C ARG A 21 -15.07 -13.06 9.79
N GLY A 22 -15.25 -12.81 11.08
CA GLY A 22 -15.93 -13.76 11.95
C GLY A 22 -17.41 -13.74 11.61
N ALA A 23 -17.89 -14.73 10.86
CA ALA A 23 -19.31 -14.96 10.64
C ALA A 23 -19.68 -16.32 11.24
N ARG A 24 -20.53 -16.30 12.28
CA ARG A 24 -21.18 -17.50 12.83
C ARG A 24 -22.13 -18.10 11.77
N PRO A 25 -22.29 -19.43 11.69
CA PRO A 25 -23.27 -20.03 10.79
C PRO A 25 -24.68 -19.85 11.37
N VAL A 26 -25.54 -19.11 10.66
CA VAL A 26 -26.99 -19.12 10.88
C VAL A 26 -27.61 -20.08 9.88
N GLY A 27 -28.45 -20.99 10.39
CA GLY A 27 -29.02 -22.12 9.67
C GLY A 27 -29.86 -21.73 8.45
N ARG A 28 -29.73 -22.55 7.40
CA ARG A 28 -30.62 -22.58 6.24
C ARG A 28 -32.05 -22.89 6.68
N ARG A 29 -32.99 -22.00 6.39
CA ARG A 29 -34.39 -22.36 6.10
C ARG A 29 -34.68 -22.02 4.65
N THR A 30 -35.05 -23.05 3.91
CA THR A 30 -35.58 -22.99 2.54
C THR A 30 -37.02 -22.49 2.58
N ALA A 31 -37.31 -21.42 1.86
CA ALA A 31 -38.67 -20.99 1.52
C ALA A 31 -38.75 -20.79 0.01
N GLU A 32 -39.74 -21.42 -0.60
CA GLU A 32 -40.03 -21.42 -2.03
C GLU A 32 -40.49 -20.03 -2.53
N PRO A 33 -40.20 -19.67 -3.79
CA PRO A 33 -40.62 -18.38 -4.34
C PRO A 33 -42.07 -18.43 -4.83
N ARG A 34 -42.91 -17.51 -4.33
CA ARG A 34 -44.22 -17.21 -4.92
C ARG A 34 -44.06 -16.31 -6.15
N ALA A 35 -44.80 -16.67 -7.19
CA ALA A 35 -44.89 -15.94 -8.44
C ALA A 35 -45.65 -14.62 -8.28
N GLY A 36 -45.17 -13.58 -8.97
CA GLY A 36 -45.94 -12.36 -9.24
C GLY A 36 -45.40 -11.10 -8.60
N ASP A 37 -44.28 -10.58 -9.11
CA ASP A 37 -44.11 -9.13 -9.25
C ASP A 37 -42.95 -8.83 -10.21
N ARG A 38 -43.26 -8.27 -11.38
CA ARG A 38 -42.27 -7.80 -12.36
C ARG A 38 -41.91 -6.36 -12.01
N PRO A 39 -40.67 -6.04 -11.61
CA PRO A 39 -40.28 -4.64 -11.50
C PRO A 39 -40.16 -4.03 -12.90
N ARG A 40 -40.82 -2.88 -13.08
CA ARG A 40 -40.69 -2.00 -14.26
C ARG A 40 -39.21 -1.69 -14.51
N VAL A 41 -38.75 -2.04 -15.70
CA VAL A 41 -37.46 -1.61 -16.24
C VAL A 41 -37.52 -0.09 -16.43
N LEU A 42 -36.99 0.67 -15.48
CA LEU A 42 -36.69 2.08 -15.70
C LEU A 42 -35.58 2.16 -16.76
N GLY A 43 -35.85 2.92 -17.82
CA GLY A 43 -34.94 3.12 -18.94
C GLY A 43 -33.55 3.54 -18.49
N ILE A 44 -32.56 2.77 -18.92
CA ILE A 44 -31.14 3.12 -18.82
C ILE A 44 -30.93 4.34 -19.72
N LEU A 45 -30.87 5.53 -19.12
CA LEU A 45 -30.38 6.72 -19.81
C LEU A 45 -28.94 6.45 -20.27
N PRO A 46 -28.55 6.91 -21.48
CA PRO A 46 -27.20 6.69 -21.98
C PRO A 46 -26.20 7.34 -21.02
N ARG A 47 -25.23 6.53 -20.56
CA ARG A 47 -24.03 7.02 -19.87
C ARG A 47 -23.37 8.05 -20.78
N ARG A 48 -23.47 9.33 -20.41
CA ARG A 48 -22.55 10.35 -20.91
C ARG A 48 -21.14 9.83 -20.70
N THR A 49 -20.44 9.53 -21.78
CA THR A 49 -19.01 9.31 -21.80
C THR A 49 -18.37 10.61 -21.35
N ALA A 50 -18.01 10.70 -20.06
CA ALA A 50 -17.16 11.77 -19.59
C ALA A 50 -15.89 11.73 -20.44
N SER A 51 -15.62 12.84 -21.15
CA SER A 51 -14.41 13.00 -21.92
C SER A 51 -13.18 12.72 -21.05
N ALA A 52 -12.24 11.94 -21.59
CA ALA A 52 -11.02 11.46 -20.94
C ALA A 52 -10.11 12.58 -20.36
N GLY A 53 -10.41 13.86 -20.58
CA GLY A 53 -9.63 15.00 -20.09
C GLY A 53 -9.98 15.53 -18.69
N ALA A 54 -11.01 15.03 -18.01
CA ALA A 54 -11.53 15.66 -16.78
C ALA A 54 -11.11 14.99 -15.45
N TYR A 55 -10.45 13.83 -15.48
CA TYR A 55 -10.35 12.99 -14.28
C TYR A 55 -9.21 13.35 -13.29
N ILE A 56 -8.30 14.28 -13.61
CA ILE A 56 -7.25 14.74 -12.66
C ILE A 56 -7.12 16.26 -12.64
N GLY A 57 -8.26 16.96 -12.63
CA GLY A 57 -8.28 18.40 -12.32
C GLY A 57 -8.01 18.72 -10.84
N TRP A 58 -7.90 17.72 -9.95
CA TRP A 58 -8.04 17.95 -8.50
C TRP A 58 -6.78 17.74 -7.65
N MET A 59 -5.76 17.02 -8.13
CA MET A 59 -4.53 16.80 -7.37
C MET A 59 -3.32 16.70 -8.30
N ASN A 60 -2.26 17.49 -8.03
CA ASN A 60 -0.97 17.35 -8.71
C ASN A 60 -0.30 16.04 -8.22
N PRO A 61 -0.07 15.05 -9.10
CA PRO A 61 0.52 13.76 -8.74
C PRO A 61 1.88 13.85 -8.04
N ALA A 62 2.77 14.69 -8.55
CA ALA A 62 4.10 14.88 -8.00
C ALA A 62 4.02 15.53 -6.61
N LYS A 63 3.13 16.52 -6.44
CA LYS A 63 2.89 17.15 -5.12
C LYS A 63 2.34 16.14 -4.10
N ALA A 64 1.49 15.22 -4.51
CA ALA A 64 0.98 14.16 -3.63
C ALA A 64 2.10 13.19 -3.20
N TYR A 65 3.03 12.86 -4.10
CA TYR A 65 4.21 12.06 -3.76
C TYR A 65 5.21 12.83 -2.88
N ASP A 66 5.36 14.15 -3.06
CA ASP A 66 6.20 14.99 -2.20
C ASP A 66 5.71 14.95 -0.74
N TYR A 67 4.38 14.97 -0.54
CA TYR A 67 3.80 14.80 0.79
C TYR A 67 4.20 13.47 1.42
N LEU A 68 4.12 12.36 0.67
CA LEU A 68 4.57 11.05 1.18
C LEU A 68 6.03 11.07 1.55
N SER A 69 6.89 11.58 0.67
CA SER A 69 8.33 11.63 0.88
C SER A 69 8.67 12.44 2.14
N ARG A 70 8.07 13.62 2.32
CA ARG A 70 8.27 14.44 3.54
C ARG A 70 7.73 13.77 4.79
N SER A 71 6.54 13.16 4.71
CA SER A 71 5.91 12.44 5.83
C SER A 71 6.74 11.23 6.27
N ARG A 72 7.29 10.50 5.31
CA ARG A 72 8.15 9.34 5.53
C ARG A 72 9.42 9.71 6.27
N VAL A 73 10.06 10.82 5.92
CA VAL A 73 11.27 11.30 6.61
C VAL A 73 11.04 11.41 8.11
N LYS A 74 9.92 12.01 8.56
CA LYS A 74 9.58 12.09 9.99
C LYS A 74 9.55 10.73 10.69
N VAL A 75 8.97 9.71 10.03
CA VAL A 75 8.90 8.35 10.58
C VAL A 75 10.27 7.67 10.55
N LEU A 76 11.02 7.79 9.46
CA LEU A 76 12.38 7.24 9.36
C LEU A 76 13.34 7.88 10.39
N ASP A 77 13.17 9.17 10.69
CA ASP A 77 13.93 9.87 11.72
C ASP A 77 13.70 9.26 13.11
N ALA A 78 12.45 8.92 13.45
CA ALA A 78 12.14 8.23 14.70
C ALA A 78 12.72 6.82 14.74
N VAL A 79 12.64 6.08 13.62
CA VAL A 79 13.18 4.72 13.51
C VAL A 79 14.70 4.69 13.66
N ARG A 80 15.42 5.75 13.25
CA ARG A 80 16.90 5.84 13.44
C ARG A 80 17.37 5.73 14.88
N SER A 81 16.53 6.11 15.84
CA SER A 81 16.86 6.02 17.27
C SER A 81 16.64 4.64 17.89
N LEU A 82 16.04 3.70 17.15
CA LEU A 82 15.75 2.36 17.67
C LEU A 82 17.01 1.51 17.79
N THR A 83 17.06 0.69 18.85
CA THR A 83 17.99 -0.44 18.88
C THR A 83 17.54 -1.52 17.89
N PRO A 84 18.45 -2.43 17.46
CA PRO A 84 18.07 -3.57 16.64
C PRO A 84 16.90 -4.39 17.22
N GLU A 85 16.90 -4.61 18.54
CA GLU A 85 15.85 -5.37 19.24
C GLU A 85 14.49 -4.65 19.17
N GLN A 86 14.48 -3.32 19.25
CA GLN A 86 13.25 -2.54 19.12
C GLN A 86 12.72 -2.54 17.68
N TYR A 87 13.63 -2.45 16.70
CA TYR A 87 13.29 -2.52 15.27
C TYR A 87 12.72 -3.89 14.86
N GLU A 88 13.21 -4.96 15.48
CA GLU A 88 12.77 -6.35 15.26
C GLU A 88 11.65 -6.81 16.20
N ARG A 89 11.24 -5.96 17.16
CA ARG A 89 10.16 -6.27 18.11
C ARG A 89 8.89 -6.68 17.36
N ARG A 90 8.23 -7.72 17.87
CA ARG A 90 6.98 -8.25 17.32
C ARG A 90 5.75 -7.52 17.87
N PHE A 91 4.83 -7.21 16.97
CA PHE A 91 3.52 -6.58 17.22
C PHE A 91 2.40 -7.47 16.66
N ALA A 92 1.19 -7.30 17.18
CA ALA A 92 0.02 -8.12 16.79
C ALA A 92 -0.68 -7.66 15.49
N PHE A 93 -0.13 -6.64 14.83
CA PHE A 93 -0.72 -6.00 13.65
C PHE A 93 0.35 -5.63 12.61
N GLY A 94 -0.09 -5.09 11.47
CA GLY A 94 0.78 -4.79 10.33
C GLY A 94 1.49 -6.06 9.85
N LEU A 95 2.76 -5.95 9.51
CA LEU A 95 3.60 -7.10 9.11
C LEU A 95 4.40 -7.69 10.27
N ASN A 96 3.90 -7.52 11.50
CA ASN A 96 4.47 -7.97 12.77
C ASN A 96 5.71 -7.22 13.26
N THR A 97 6.53 -6.59 12.42
CA THR A 97 7.66 -5.76 12.91
C THR A 97 7.77 -4.47 12.11
N ILE A 98 8.50 -3.50 12.65
CA ILE A 98 8.81 -2.24 11.95
C ILE A 98 9.62 -2.55 10.70
N GLY A 99 10.67 -3.37 10.81
CA GLY A 99 11.52 -3.71 9.67
C GLY A 99 10.78 -4.37 8.52
N ARG A 100 9.90 -5.34 8.80
CA ARG A 100 9.07 -5.98 7.77
C ARG A 100 8.14 -4.98 7.09
N THR A 101 7.47 -4.14 7.89
CA THR A 101 6.51 -3.14 7.39
C THR A 101 7.19 -2.10 6.51
N LEU A 102 8.36 -1.58 6.91
CA LEU A 102 9.13 -0.64 6.11
C LEU A 102 9.70 -1.28 4.83
N THR A 103 10.23 -2.49 4.93
CA THR A 103 10.74 -3.25 3.77
C THR A 103 9.66 -3.44 2.72
N HIS A 104 8.49 -3.94 3.13
CA HIS A 104 7.34 -4.11 2.24
C HIS A 104 6.89 -2.81 1.60
N THR A 105 6.87 -1.71 2.36
CA THR A 105 6.43 -0.41 1.85
C THR A 105 7.41 0.14 0.80
N MET A 106 8.72 0.08 1.08
CA MET A 106 9.78 0.50 0.15
C MET A 106 9.72 -0.28 -1.17
N VAL A 107 9.69 -1.61 -1.06
CA VAL A 107 9.64 -2.52 -2.21
C VAL A 107 8.33 -2.36 -2.98
N SER A 108 7.23 -2.04 -2.29
CA SER A 108 5.95 -1.76 -2.93
C SER A 108 5.97 -0.51 -3.78
N GLU A 109 6.56 0.57 -3.28
CA GLU A 109 6.79 1.76 -4.09
C GLU A 109 7.57 1.41 -5.37
N TRP A 110 8.65 0.63 -5.26
CA TRP A 110 9.44 0.21 -6.43
C TRP A 110 8.56 -0.53 -7.46
N TYR A 111 7.88 -1.61 -7.08
CA TYR A 111 7.14 -2.38 -8.08
C TYR A 111 5.93 -1.62 -8.63
N TYR A 112 5.33 -0.68 -7.88
CA TYR A 112 4.26 0.18 -8.42
C TYR A 112 4.80 1.12 -9.49
N VAL A 113 6.00 1.67 -9.29
CA VAL A 113 6.66 2.52 -10.29
C VAL A 113 7.08 1.72 -11.52
N GLU A 114 7.63 0.51 -11.35
CA GLU A 114 7.93 -0.36 -12.49
C GLU A 114 6.67 -0.69 -13.30
N ARG A 115 5.53 -0.95 -12.62
CA ARG A 115 4.22 -1.14 -13.29
C ARG A 115 3.75 0.11 -14.01
N LEU A 116 3.87 1.29 -13.40
CA LEU A 116 3.52 2.57 -14.04
C LEU A 116 4.31 2.76 -15.34
N LEU A 117 5.60 2.44 -15.31
CA LEU A 117 6.52 2.46 -16.44
C LEU A 117 6.34 1.27 -17.42
N GLN A 118 5.36 0.39 -17.18
CA GLN A 118 5.10 -0.84 -17.94
C GLN A 118 6.32 -1.78 -18.07
N ARG A 119 7.20 -1.74 -17.08
CA ARG A 119 8.35 -2.65 -16.98
C ARG A 119 7.93 -3.94 -16.29
N GLN A 120 8.66 -5.01 -16.61
CA GLN A 120 8.42 -6.30 -16.00
C GLN A 120 8.94 -6.30 -14.56
N VAL A 121 8.05 -6.54 -13.61
CA VAL A 121 8.42 -6.86 -12.23
C VAL A 121 8.79 -8.36 -12.19
N PRO A 122 10.01 -8.73 -11.78
CA PRO A 122 10.40 -10.13 -11.69
C PRO A 122 9.54 -10.88 -10.65
N PRO A 123 9.48 -12.23 -10.70
CA PRO A 123 8.90 -13.04 -9.64
C PRO A 123 9.49 -12.70 -8.27
N TYR A 124 8.68 -12.82 -7.21
CA TYR A 124 9.05 -12.41 -5.85
C TYR A 124 10.31 -13.12 -5.33
N GLU A 125 10.49 -14.38 -5.73
CA GLU A 125 11.62 -15.23 -5.36
C GLU A 125 12.96 -14.70 -5.88
N GLN A 126 12.93 -13.80 -6.87
CA GLN A 126 14.11 -13.19 -7.50
C GLN A 126 14.42 -11.81 -6.94
N TRP A 127 13.65 -11.32 -5.97
CA TRP A 127 13.83 -9.97 -5.45
C TRP A 127 15.04 -9.90 -4.52
N PRO A 128 15.88 -8.86 -4.62
CA PRO A 128 17.08 -8.73 -3.79
C PRO A 128 16.74 -8.46 -2.32
N ILE A 129 15.56 -7.91 -2.04
CA ILE A 129 15.06 -7.62 -0.70
C ILE A 129 13.64 -8.17 -0.58
N GLN A 130 13.41 -9.00 0.43
CA GLN A 130 12.14 -9.64 0.75
C GLN A 130 11.70 -9.24 2.15
N ASP A 131 10.42 -8.98 2.36
CA ASP A 131 9.91 -8.45 3.62
C ASP A 131 9.88 -9.52 4.74
N GLU A 132 10.01 -10.81 4.43
CA GLU A 132 10.16 -11.86 5.44
C GLU A 132 11.53 -11.83 6.12
N GLN A 133 12.53 -11.26 5.46
CA GLN A 133 13.90 -11.12 5.93
C GLN A 133 14.33 -9.65 5.79
N PRO A 134 13.73 -8.75 6.60
CA PRO A 134 13.99 -7.33 6.48
C PRO A 134 15.47 -7.05 6.79
N PRO A 135 16.17 -6.25 5.97
CA PRO A 135 17.54 -5.88 6.27
C PRO A 135 17.59 -4.89 7.44
N ALA A 136 18.81 -4.62 7.91
CA ALA A 136 19.05 -3.55 8.88
C ALA A 136 18.48 -2.22 8.36
N PHE A 137 17.97 -1.39 9.27
CA PHE A 137 17.32 -0.13 8.92
C PHE A 137 18.16 0.76 7.99
N ALA A 138 19.48 0.83 8.20
CA ALA A 138 20.38 1.64 7.38
C ALA A 138 20.31 1.30 5.88
N VAL A 139 20.16 0.00 5.54
CA VAL A 139 20.01 -0.46 4.17
C VAL A 139 18.68 0.00 3.57
N ILE A 140 17.61 -0.01 4.37
CA ILE A 140 16.29 0.50 3.94
C ILE A 140 16.37 2.01 3.70
N ASP A 141 16.92 2.78 4.64
CA ASP A 141 17.01 4.25 4.52
C ASP A 141 17.82 4.64 3.27
N GLU A 142 18.97 4.02 3.05
CA GLU A 142 19.80 4.26 1.86
C GLU A 142 19.07 3.88 0.56
N THR A 143 18.51 2.67 0.50
CA THR A 143 17.82 2.17 -0.70
C THR A 143 16.63 3.05 -1.05
N TRP A 144 15.82 3.42 -0.06
CA TRP A 144 14.63 4.24 -0.28
C TRP A 144 14.98 5.68 -0.67
N ARG A 145 16.04 6.26 -0.09
CA ARG A 145 16.56 7.57 -0.52
C ARG A 145 17.05 7.56 -1.96
N ALA A 146 17.73 6.50 -2.40
CA ALA A 146 18.17 6.36 -3.78
C ALA A 146 16.99 6.13 -4.75
N GLN A 147 15.92 5.48 -4.29
CA GLN A 147 14.71 5.22 -5.06
C GLN A 147 13.84 6.47 -5.26
N ALA A 148 13.68 7.31 -4.23
CA ALA A 148 12.69 8.39 -4.23
C ALA A 148 12.80 9.38 -5.42
N PRO A 149 14.00 9.84 -5.85
CA PRO A 149 14.12 10.69 -7.04
C PRO A 149 13.64 10.00 -8.32
N ARG A 150 13.84 8.69 -8.45
CA ARG A 150 13.42 7.90 -9.63
C ARG A 150 11.90 7.75 -9.65
N THR A 151 11.31 7.44 -8.50
CA THR A 151 9.84 7.40 -8.33
C THR A 151 9.22 8.74 -8.71
N ARG A 152 9.77 9.82 -8.16
CA ARG A 152 9.30 11.17 -8.44
C ARG A 152 9.37 11.51 -9.92
N ALA A 153 10.51 11.24 -10.57
CA ALA A 153 10.70 11.48 -12.00
C ALA A 153 9.74 10.65 -12.86
N ALA A 154 9.45 9.40 -12.50
CA ALA A 154 8.48 8.57 -13.21
C ALA A 154 7.06 9.15 -13.12
N ILE A 155 6.65 9.64 -11.95
CA ILE A 155 5.36 10.31 -11.73
C ILE A 155 5.29 11.62 -12.54
N GLU A 156 6.38 12.40 -12.56
CA GLU A 156 6.45 13.63 -13.36
C GLU A 156 6.50 13.42 -14.86
N ALA A 157 6.94 12.25 -15.33
CA ALA A 157 7.00 11.92 -16.75
C ALA A 157 5.64 11.46 -17.31
N GLU A 158 4.71 10.99 -16.47
CA GLU A 158 3.39 10.56 -16.91
C GLU A 158 2.58 11.74 -17.48
N ARG A 159 1.93 11.52 -18.63
CA ARG A 159 1.15 12.52 -19.37
C ARG A 159 -0.31 12.11 -19.51
N ASP A 160 -0.60 10.82 -19.46
CA ASP A 160 -1.95 10.26 -19.56
C ASP A 160 -2.22 9.35 -18.37
N TRP A 161 -2.82 9.93 -17.34
CA TRP A 161 -3.20 9.17 -16.16
C TRP A 161 -4.44 8.29 -16.35
N SER A 162 -5.17 8.44 -17.47
CA SER A 162 -6.29 7.57 -17.83
C SER A 162 -5.83 6.32 -18.60
N ARG A 163 -4.56 6.31 -19.05
CA ARG A 163 -3.92 5.19 -19.75
C ARG A 163 -4.09 3.90 -18.99
N ARG A 164 -4.50 2.85 -19.70
CA ARG A 164 -4.64 1.50 -19.13
C ARG A 164 -3.28 0.87 -18.91
N VAL A 165 -3.08 0.34 -17.71
CA VAL A 165 -1.90 -0.42 -17.31
C VAL A 165 -2.36 -1.79 -16.83
N GLY A 166 -1.72 -2.84 -17.33
CA GLY A 166 -2.02 -4.21 -16.94
C GLY A 166 -0.78 -4.97 -16.50
N TRP A 167 -0.91 -5.78 -15.46
CA TRP A 167 0.17 -6.60 -14.92
C TRP A 167 -0.36 -7.94 -14.40
N ASP A 168 0.53 -8.92 -14.27
CA ASP A 168 0.21 -10.16 -13.57
C ASP A 168 0.41 -9.95 -12.07
N GLY A 169 -0.62 -10.26 -11.30
CA GLY A 169 -0.55 -10.27 -9.85
C GLY A 169 0.36 -11.37 -9.33
N PHE A 170 0.80 -11.19 -8.09
CA PHE A 170 1.43 -12.25 -7.31
C PHE A 170 0.43 -13.39 -7.06
N ALA A 171 0.96 -14.59 -6.85
CA ALA A 171 0.12 -15.74 -6.53
C ALA A 171 -0.55 -15.57 -5.16
N ASP A 172 -1.84 -15.87 -5.09
CA ASP A 172 -2.61 -15.77 -3.85
C ASP A 172 -2.37 -16.94 -2.89
N GLU A 173 -3.18 -16.98 -1.82
CA GLU A 173 -3.17 -18.05 -0.83
C GLU A 173 -3.54 -19.44 -1.35
N GLN A 174 -3.82 -19.60 -2.64
CA GLN A 174 -4.10 -20.88 -3.30
C GLN A 174 -3.21 -21.09 -4.52
N GLY A 175 -2.29 -20.14 -4.80
CA GLY A 175 -1.36 -20.21 -5.92
C GLY A 175 -1.96 -19.67 -7.21
N ARG A 176 -3.18 -19.12 -7.15
CA ARG A 176 -3.86 -18.53 -8.31
C ARG A 176 -3.23 -17.19 -8.60
N ARG A 177 -3.06 -16.89 -9.89
CA ARG A 177 -2.57 -15.60 -10.39
C ARG A 177 -3.67 -14.92 -11.17
N PHE A 178 -3.74 -13.60 -11.04
CA PHE A 178 -4.75 -12.78 -11.70
C PHE A 178 -4.08 -11.76 -12.60
N ARG A 179 -4.61 -11.58 -13.81
CA ARG A 179 -4.32 -10.39 -14.61
C ARG A 179 -5.07 -9.22 -13.99
N VAL A 180 -4.36 -8.19 -13.58
CA VAL A 180 -4.96 -6.94 -13.09
C VAL A 180 -4.84 -5.90 -14.19
N ALA A 181 -5.87 -5.06 -14.36
CA ALA A 181 -5.87 -3.95 -15.29
C ALA A 181 -6.52 -2.72 -14.64
N ALA A 182 -5.75 -1.64 -14.55
CA ALA A 182 -6.15 -0.38 -13.92
C ALA A 182 -5.71 0.80 -14.79
N THR A 183 -5.98 2.04 -14.38
CA THR A 183 -5.38 3.23 -15.00
C THR A 183 -4.05 3.59 -14.33
N ALA A 184 -3.22 4.41 -14.97
CA ALA A 184 -2.04 5.00 -14.33
C ALA A 184 -2.42 5.79 -13.06
N GLY A 185 -3.57 6.49 -13.08
CA GLY A 185 -4.11 7.19 -11.91
C GLY A 185 -4.47 6.25 -10.76
N ASP A 186 -5.09 5.10 -11.07
CA ASP A 186 -5.40 4.07 -10.06
C ASP A 186 -4.12 3.49 -9.44
N LEU A 187 -3.06 3.28 -10.24
CA LEU A 187 -1.77 2.81 -9.75
C LEU A 187 -1.09 3.82 -8.82
N LEU A 188 -1.15 5.10 -9.15
CA LEU A 188 -0.67 6.16 -8.27
C LEU A 188 -1.49 6.17 -6.97
N ALA A 189 -2.82 6.16 -7.05
CA ALA A 189 -3.67 6.13 -5.86
C ALA A 189 -3.34 4.93 -4.96
N GLN A 190 -3.14 3.75 -5.57
CA GLN A 190 -2.70 2.56 -4.87
C GLN A 190 -1.36 2.77 -4.15
N LEU A 191 -0.33 3.31 -4.83
CA LEU A 191 0.96 3.64 -4.21
C LEU A 191 0.74 4.59 -3.02
N LEU A 192 -0.02 5.67 -3.22
CA LEU A 192 -0.19 6.70 -2.21
C LEU A 192 -0.89 6.17 -0.95
N PHE A 193 -2.03 5.52 -1.12
CA PHE A 193 -2.81 4.99 0.00
C PHE A 193 -2.14 3.81 0.68
N HIS A 194 -1.41 2.98 -0.07
CA HIS A 194 -0.65 1.87 0.49
C HIS A 194 0.44 2.35 1.44
N GLU A 195 1.20 3.38 1.07
CA GLU A 195 2.19 3.95 1.98
C GLU A 195 1.54 4.62 3.20
N VAL A 196 0.49 5.41 3.02
CA VAL A 196 -0.24 6.01 4.16
C VAL A 196 -0.69 4.94 5.15
N HIS A 197 -1.25 3.83 4.65
CA HIS A 197 -1.70 2.71 5.45
C HIS A 197 -0.57 2.09 6.29
N HIS A 198 0.54 1.71 5.67
CA HIS A 198 1.64 1.07 6.38
C HIS A 198 2.44 2.04 7.25
N ARG A 199 2.55 3.31 6.85
CA ARG A 199 3.16 4.35 7.70
C ARG A 199 2.39 4.52 8.99
N ALA A 200 1.06 4.56 8.94
CA ALA A 200 0.22 4.64 10.14
C ALA A 200 0.45 3.43 11.07
N GLN A 201 0.65 2.23 10.53
CA GLN A 201 1.02 1.05 11.33
C GLN A 201 2.38 1.23 12.00
N VAL A 202 3.40 1.71 11.29
CA VAL A 202 4.72 1.97 11.89
C VAL A 202 4.64 3.02 12.98
N MET A 203 3.87 4.10 12.78
CA MET A 203 3.64 5.12 13.82
C MET A 203 3.00 4.51 15.08
N ALA A 204 2.02 3.62 14.92
CA ALA A 204 1.43 2.90 16.06
C ALA A 204 2.44 1.98 16.77
N MET A 205 3.29 1.26 16.02
CA MET A 205 4.37 0.44 16.58
C MET A 205 5.38 1.28 17.37
N LEU A 206 5.78 2.44 16.84
CA LEU A 206 6.67 3.39 17.50
C LEU A 206 6.06 3.91 18.82
N ARG A 207 4.76 4.18 18.83
CA ARG A 207 4.03 4.59 20.05
C ARG A 207 4.05 3.49 21.12
N GLU A 208 3.91 2.22 20.73
CA GLU A 208 3.98 1.07 21.65
C GLU A 208 5.40 0.76 22.17
N ILE A 209 6.44 1.19 21.47
CA ILE A 209 7.82 1.14 21.97
C ILE A 209 8.02 2.17 23.09
N GLY A 210 7.39 3.35 22.96
CA GLY A 210 7.49 4.43 23.93
C GLY A 210 8.71 5.35 23.70
N PRO A 211 8.89 6.38 24.54
CA PRO A 211 10.01 7.31 24.43
C PRO A 211 11.39 6.61 24.51
N PRO A 212 12.40 7.04 23.75
CA PRO A 212 12.41 8.22 22.87
C PRO A 212 11.86 7.97 21.45
N ALA A 213 11.44 6.75 21.12
CA ALA A 213 11.02 6.34 19.78
C ALA A 213 9.66 6.89 19.31
N SER A 214 8.93 7.61 20.17
CA SER A 214 7.57 8.11 19.94
C SER A 214 7.46 9.64 19.71
N PRO A 215 8.30 10.31 18.89
CA PRO A 215 8.11 11.75 18.65
C PRO A 215 7.05 12.04 17.58
N VAL A 216 6.65 11.06 16.77
CA VAL A 216 5.76 11.29 15.62
C VAL A 216 4.31 11.07 16.02
N GLU A 217 3.68 12.12 16.54
CA GLU A 217 2.26 12.09 16.92
C GLU A 217 1.33 12.52 15.78
N ASP A 218 1.75 13.52 14.98
CA ASP A 218 0.93 14.08 13.90
C ASP A 218 1.72 14.27 12.60
N ILE A 219 1.10 13.84 11.50
CA ILE A 219 1.53 14.05 10.13
C ILE A 219 0.31 14.54 9.36
N ASP A 220 0.16 15.86 9.33
CA ASP A 220 -0.93 16.51 8.64
C ASP A 220 -0.50 17.05 7.26
N TYR A 221 -1.35 16.84 6.26
CA TYR A 221 -1.09 17.28 4.89
C TYR A 221 -1.07 18.80 4.79
N ASN A 222 -2.00 19.48 5.44
CA ASN A 222 -2.11 20.93 5.40
C ASN A 222 -0.85 21.58 6.00
N ALA A 223 -0.44 21.13 7.18
CA ALA A 223 0.74 21.61 7.88
C ALA A 223 2.05 21.40 7.11
N MET A 224 2.14 20.37 6.26
CA MET A 224 3.37 20.02 5.54
C MET A 224 3.46 20.56 4.12
N MET A 225 2.32 20.88 3.50
CA MET A 225 2.26 21.20 2.07
C MET A 225 1.73 22.60 1.75
N PHE A 226 1.14 23.31 2.71
CA PHE A 226 0.58 24.63 2.51
C PHE A 226 1.30 25.70 3.34
N GLU A 227 1.36 26.91 2.79
CA GLU A 227 1.79 28.09 3.53
C GLU A 227 0.77 28.43 4.62
N ARG A 228 1.26 28.85 5.79
CA ARG A 228 0.43 29.18 6.95
C ARG A 228 0.70 30.62 7.35
N THR A 229 -0.33 31.46 7.32
CA THR A 229 -0.24 32.85 7.78
C THR A 229 -0.85 32.94 9.19
N PRO A 230 -0.11 33.45 10.19
CA PRO A 230 -0.67 33.71 11.51
C PRO A 230 -1.82 34.72 11.44
N LEU A 231 -2.89 34.48 12.20
CA LEU A 231 -3.90 35.50 12.41
C LEU A 231 -3.35 36.50 13.44
N VAL A 232 -3.36 37.79 13.09
CA VAL A 232 -3.11 38.85 14.07
C VAL A 232 -4.42 39.02 14.84
N GLU A 233 -4.39 38.73 16.15
CA GLU A 233 -5.53 38.96 17.03
C GLU A 233 -5.91 40.45 16.98
N ARG A 234 -7.21 40.73 16.79
CA ARG A 234 -7.77 42.09 16.84
C ARG A 234 -8.37 42.36 18.21
#